data_AF-A0AB33KJX8-F1
#
_entry.id   AF-A0AB33KJX8-F1
#
_cell.length_a   1.000
_cell.length_b   1.000
_cell.length_c   1.000
_cell.angle_alpha   90.00
_cell.angle_beta   90.00
_cell.angle_gamma   90.00
#
_symmetry.space_group_name_H-M   'P 1'
#
loop_
_entity.id
_entity.type
_entity.pdbx_description
1 polymer ?
#
loop_
_entity_poly.entity_id
_entity_poly.type
_entity_poly.pdbx_seq_one_letter_code
_entity_poly.pdbx_strand_id
1 'polypeptide(L)'
;MHEDPPAAARTTAAPRTPVRTSPALPEPMPEAPPPGPPAGHSATTTERGSFCLARCTCGWWGPARRSRDRARTDAAEHLATP
;
A
#
# COMPACT_ATOMS: atom_id res chain seq x y z
N MET A 1 -36.68 -7.74 -54.31
CA MET A 1 -36.49 -9.01 -53.58
C MET A 1 -35.04 -9.44 -53.76
N HIS A 2 -34.14 -8.90 -52.96
CA HIS A 2 -32.83 -9.50 -52.67
C HIS A 2 -32.51 -9.10 -51.23
N GLU A 3 -32.46 -10.08 -50.35
CA GLU A 3 -32.19 -9.93 -48.92
C GLU A 3 -30.70 -9.73 -48.64
N ASP A 4 -30.44 -9.15 -47.46
CA ASP A 4 -29.15 -8.68 -46.93
C ASP A 4 -28.24 -9.85 -46.44
N PRO A 5 -26.92 -9.85 -46.70
CA PRO A 5 -26.00 -10.73 -45.99
C PRO A 5 -25.53 -10.09 -44.66
N PRO A 6 -25.57 -10.84 -43.54
CA PRO A 6 -25.45 -10.28 -42.20
C PRO A 6 -24.04 -9.75 -41.91
N ALA A 7 -23.99 -8.61 -41.19
CA ALA A 7 -22.77 -8.12 -40.58
C ALA A 7 -22.22 -9.15 -39.59
N ALA A 8 -21.13 -9.82 -39.98
CA ALA A 8 -20.43 -10.76 -39.13
C ALA A 8 -20.00 -10.07 -37.82
N ALA A 9 -20.66 -10.45 -36.73
CA ALA A 9 -20.30 -10.05 -35.38
C ALA A 9 -18.85 -10.49 -35.12
N ARG A 10 -17.95 -9.52 -35.03
CA ARG A 10 -16.55 -9.76 -34.67
C ARG A 10 -16.49 -10.04 -33.17
N THR A 11 -16.71 -11.28 -32.79
CA THR A 11 -16.47 -11.74 -31.41
C THR A 11 -14.96 -11.77 -31.19
N THR A 12 -14.43 -10.74 -30.54
CA THR A 12 -13.08 -10.76 -29.97
C THR A 12 -13.07 -11.72 -28.79
N ALA A 13 -12.64 -12.95 -29.00
CA ALA A 13 -12.33 -13.87 -27.91
C ALA A 13 -11.17 -13.29 -27.09
N ALA A 14 -11.44 -12.93 -25.83
CA ALA A 14 -10.40 -12.48 -24.91
C ALA A 14 -9.38 -13.62 -24.67
N PRO A 15 -8.06 -13.33 -24.63
CA PRO A 15 -7.08 -14.35 -24.33
C PRO A 15 -7.31 -14.87 -22.90
N ARG A 16 -7.44 -16.18 -22.77
CA ARG A 16 -7.56 -16.85 -21.48
C ARG A 16 -6.18 -16.84 -20.83
N THR A 17 -5.96 -15.94 -19.88
CA THR A 17 -4.74 -15.88 -19.10
C THR A 17 -4.60 -17.19 -18.31
N PRO A 18 -3.53 -17.98 -18.50
CA PRO A 18 -3.31 -19.12 -17.61
C PRO A 18 -2.97 -18.58 -16.22
N VAL A 19 -3.73 -19.03 -15.22
CA VAL A 19 -3.41 -18.80 -13.81
C VAL A 19 -2.08 -19.51 -13.54
N ARG A 20 -1.01 -18.73 -13.42
CA ARG A 20 0.28 -19.22 -12.99
C ARG A 20 0.15 -19.55 -11.51
N THR A 21 0.02 -20.83 -11.18
CA THR A 21 0.08 -21.30 -9.79
C THR A 21 1.44 -20.90 -9.24
N SER A 22 1.45 -19.99 -8.27
CA SER A 22 2.68 -19.58 -7.60
C SER A 22 3.22 -20.77 -6.81
N PRO A 23 4.50 -21.17 -6.95
CA PRO A 23 5.07 -22.14 -6.05
C PRO A 23 5.07 -21.53 -4.65
N ALA A 24 4.67 -22.31 -3.65
CA ALA A 24 4.73 -21.91 -2.25
C ALA A 24 6.16 -21.46 -1.93
N LEU A 25 6.31 -20.19 -1.56
CA LEU A 25 7.56 -19.65 -1.06
C LEU A 25 7.91 -20.37 0.25
N PRO A 26 9.20 -20.60 0.54
CA PRO A 26 9.61 -21.18 1.81
C PRO A 26 9.10 -20.32 2.97
N GLU A 27 8.56 -20.97 4.00
CA GLU A 27 8.07 -20.26 5.19
C GLU A 27 9.21 -19.43 5.79
N PRO A 28 8.98 -18.14 6.10
CA PRO A 28 10.02 -17.30 6.66
C PRO A 28 10.43 -17.92 8.00
N MET A 29 11.73 -18.20 8.15
CA MET A 29 12.33 -18.45 9.46
C MET A 29 11.93 -17.33 10.42
N PRO A 30 11.89 -17.56 11.75
CA PRO A 30 11.61 -16.50 12.71
C PRO A 30 12.74 -15.46 12.63
N GLU A 31 12.54 -14.47 11.77
CA GLU A 31 13.34 -13.26 11.69
C GLU A 31 13.28 -12.65 13.09
N ALA A 32 14.45 -12.40 13.68
CA ALA A 32 14.52 -11.74 14.97
C ALA A 32 13.61 -10.50 14.91
N PRO A 33 12.75 -10.27 15.92
CA PRO A 33 11.83 -9.15 15.88
C PRO A 33 12.64 -7.89 15.57
N PRO A 34 12.22 -7.08 14.58
CA PRO A 34 12.94 -5.88 14.22
C PRO A 34 13.18 -5.07 15.51
N PRO A 35 14.36 -4.43 15.66
CA PRO A 35 14.65 -3.63 16.84
C PRO A 35 13.44 -2.75 17.12
N GLY A 36 12.86 -2.95 18.30
CA GLY A 36 11.67 -2.22 18.71
C GLY A 36 11.94 -0.72 18.62
N PRO A 37 10.90 0.10 18.45
CA PRO A 37 11.07 1.54 18.42
C PRO A 37 11.90 2.01 19.62
N PRO A 38 12.76 3.03 19.46
CA PRO A 38 13.66 3.48 20.51
C PRO A 38 12.85 3.72 21.79
N ALA A 39 13.32 3.13 22.90
CA ALA A 39 12.56 3.03 24.14
C ALA A 39 11.98 4.39 24.55
N GLY A 40 10.67 4.57 24.40
CA GLY A 40 9.94 5.79 24.76
C GLY A 40 9.33 6.60 23.60
N HIS A 41 9.72 6.33 22.34
CA HIS A 41 9.11 6.98 21.17
C HIS A 41 8.05 6.07 20.54
N SER A 42 6.84 6.60 20.36
CA SER A 42 5.77 5.95 19.61
C SER A 42 5.09 6.97 18.71
N ALA A 43 5.31 6.81 17.40
CA ALA A 43 4.74 7.67 16.38
C ALA A 43 3.45 7.05 15.83
N THR A 44 2.39 7.86 15.73
CA THR A 44 1.10 7.50 15.15
C THR A 44 0.70 8.56 14.13
N THR A 45 -0.16 8.20 13.17
CA THR A 45 -0.74 9.18 12.25
C THR A 45 -2.16 9.55 12.68
N THR A 46 -2.54 10.81 12.47
CA THR A 46 -3.88 11.32 12.76
C THR A 46 -4.40 12.10 11.55
N GLU A 47 -5.70 12.00 11.29
CA GLU A 47 -6.35 12.65 10.14
C GLU A 47 -7.11 13.91 10.60
N ARG A 48 -6.89 15.02 9.89
CA ARG A 48 -7.58 16.30 10.07
C ARG A 48 -8.11 16.78 8.72
N GLY A 49 -9.33 16.37 8.41
CA GLY A 49 -9.96 16.64 7.11
C GLY A 49 -9.20 15.97 5.97
N SER A 50 -8.75 16.75 4.99
CA SER A 50 -7.97 16.24 3.84
C SER A 50 -6.47 16.06 4.12
N PHE A 51 -6.03 16.23 5.37
CA PHE A 51 -4.63 16.12 5.76
C PHE A 51 -4.43 15.00 6.78
N CYS A 52 -3.29 14.33 6.69
CA CYS A 52 -2.79 13.34 7.62
C CYS A 52 -1.47 13.87 8.20
N LEU A 53 -1.32 13.77 9.52
CA LEU A 53 -0.18 14.26 10.30
C LEU A 53 0.41 13.11 11.10
N ALA A 54 1.73 13.02 11.17
CA ALA A 54 2.40 12.16 12.14
C ALA A 54 2.51 12.90 13.49
N ARG A 55 2.39 12.17 14.60
CA ARG A 55 2.66 12.67 15.95
C ARG A 55 3.41 11.61 16.74
N CYS A 56 4.35 12.01 17.58
CA CYS A 56 5.07 11.11 18.47
C CYS A 56 4.77 11.42 19.94
N THR A 57 4.82 10.40 20.80
CA THR A 57 4.69 10.54 22.25
C THR A 57 5.77 11.43 22.87
N CYS A 58 6.89 11.67 22.18
CA CYS A 58 7.92 12.63 22.59
C CYS A 58 7.51 14.10 22.40
N GLY A 59 6.37 14.37 21.76
CA GLY A 59 5.87 15.73 21.49
C GLY A 59 6.13 16.23 20.07
N TRP A 60 6.83 15.47 19.22
CA TRP A 60 7.06 15.82 17.82
C TRP A 60 5.79 15.71 16.97
N TRP A 61 5.63 16.63 16.01
CA TRP A 61 4.58 16.63 14.99
C TRP A 61 5.20 16.73 13.61
N GLY A 62 4.82 15.81 12.73
CA GLY A 62 5.23 15.80 11.34
C GLY A 62 4.45 16.80 10.48
N PRO A 63 4.89 17.01 9.22
CA PRO A 63 4.23 17.90 8.29
C PRO A 63 2.81 17.44 7.92
N ALA A 64 1.93 18.38 7.57
CA ALA A 64 0.60 18.06 7.04
C ALA A 64 0.72 17.46 5.63
N ARG A 65 0.39 16.17 5.47
CA ARG A 65 0.43 15.47 4.18
C ARG A 65 -0.98 15.17 3.67
N ARG A 66 -1.20 15.30 2.36
CA ARG A 66 -2.43 14.77 1.73
C ARG A 66 -2.37 13.25 1.53
N SER A 67 -1.16 12.69 1.41
CA SER A 67 -0.92 11.25 1.31
C SER A 67 -0.74 10.64 2.69
N ARG A 68 -1.58 9.65 3.00
CA ARG A 68 -1.48 8.84 4.23
C ARG A 68 -0.18 8.04 4.27
N ASP A 69 0.23 7.48 3.14
CA ASP A 69 1.50 6.73 3.04
C ASP A 69 2.67 7.64 3.37
N ARG A 70 2.69 8.85 2.82
CA ARG A 70 3.76 9.81 3.13
C ARG A 70 3.78 10.19 4.61
N ALA A 71 2.62 10.41 5.23
CA ALA A 71 2.56 10.68 6.68
C ALA A 71 3.06 9.49 7.51
N ARG A 72 2.79 8.25 7.08
CA ARG A 72 3.33 7.03 7.72
C ARG A 72 4.85 6.94 7.56
N THR A 73 5.38 7.30 6.39
CA THR A 73 6.83 7.39 6.17
C THR A 73 7.46 8.43 7.08
N ASP A 74 6.89 9.64 7.19
CA ASP A 74 7.40 10.68 8.09
C ASP A 74 7.45 10.17 9.56
N ALA A 75 6.45 9.41 10.01
CA ALA A 75 6.44 8.78 11.33
C ALA A 75 7.55 7.73 11.49
N ALA A 76 7.75 6.87 10.49
CA ALA A 76 8.78 5.84 10.51
C ALA A 76 10.21 6.44 10.48
N GLU A 77 10.44 7.47 9.68
CA GLU A 77 11.71 8.20 9.62
C GLU A 77 12.04 8.83 10.98
N HIS A 78 11.06 9.45 11.64
CA HIS A 78 11.24 9.97 12.99
C HIS A 78 11.55 8.87 14.01
N LEU A 79 10.94 7.69 13.92
CA LEU A 79 11.28 6.57 14.82
C LEU A 79 12.69 6.02 14.56
N ALA A 80 13.20 6.11 13.33
CA ALA A 80 14.56 5.73 12.99
C ALA A 80 15.60 6.78 13.44
N THR A 81 15.20 8.06 13.51
CA THR A 81 16.04 9.19 13.95
C THR A 81 15.29 10.01 15.02
N PRO A 82 15.18 9.49 16.26
CA PRO A 82 14.35 10.06 17.33
C PRO A 82 14.79 11.45 17.79
#